data_AF-A0A6G3WTT8-F1
#
_entry.id   AF-A0A6G3WTT8-F1
#
_cell.length_a   1.000
_cell.length_b   1.000
_cell.length_c   1.000
_cell.angle_alpha   90.00
_cell.angle_beta   90.00
_cell.angle_gamma   90.00
#
_symmetry.space_group_name_H-M   'P 1'
#
loop_
_entity.id
_entity.type
_entity.pdbx_description
1 polymer ?
#
loop_
_entity_poly.entity_id
_entity_poly.type
_entity_poly.pdbx_seq_one_letter_code
_entity_poly.pdbx_strand_id
1 'polypeptide(L)'
;PRCVIDGEIVVAHEGRLDFERLGERIHPADSRVRLLAEQTPASLIAFDVLAVDDTSLLTTRQADRREVLRAALSEASAPVFLAPATTDIEVAREWFDRY
;
A
#
# COMPACT_ATOMS: atom_id res chain seq x y z
N PRO A 1 14.81 -9.91 3.03
CA PRO A 1 15.22 -8.48 3.11
C PRO A 1 14.45 -7.73 4.19
N ARG A 2 15.13 -6.84 4.92
CA ARG A 2 14.46 -5.88 5.83
C ARG A 2 14.11 -4.65 5.02
N CYS A 3 12.95 -4.04 5.25
CA CYS A 3 12.59 -2.80 4.56
C CYS A 3 11.68 -1.94 5.43
N VAL A 4 11.61 -0.66 5.08
CA VAL A 4 10.60 0.28 5.57
C VAL A 4 9.80 0.73 4.37
N ILE A 5 8.53 0.32 4.32
CA ILE A 5 7.60 0.61 3.23
C ILE A 5 6.59 1.65 3.71
N ASP A 6 6.30 2.61 2.84
CA ASP A 6 5.19 3.54 3.03
C ASP A 6 4.05 3.14 2.06
N GLY A 7 2.82 3.14 2.57
CA GLY A 7 1.69 2.55 1.88
C GLY A 7 0.37 2.78 2.60
N GLU A 8 -0.71 2.44 1.90
CA GLU A 8 -2.07 2.54 2.41
C GLU A 8 -2.63 1.15 2.75
N ILE A 9 -3.20 1.00 3.93
CA ILE A 9 -3.93 -0.22 4.31
C ILE A 9 -5.36 -0.06 3.82
N VAL A 10 -5.87 -1.05 3.08
CA VAL A 10 -7.22 -1.01 2.49
C VAL A 10 -7.99 -2.28 2.80
N VAL A 11 -9.32 -2.17 2.91
CA VAL A 11 -10.24 -3.31 2.90
C VAL A 11 -11.06 -3.22 1.62
N ALA A 12 -11.13 -4.32 0.87
CA ALA A 12 -12.02 -4.42 -0.28
C ALA A 12 -13.28 -5.19 0.12
N HIS A 13 -14.45 -4.63 -0.18
CA HIS A 13 -15.74 -5.26 0.01
C HIS A 13 -16.62 -5.03 -1.22
N GLU A 14 -17.24 -6.10 -1.72
CA GLU A 14 -18.12 -6.04 -2.91
C GLU A 14 -17.49 -5.32 -4.13
N GLY A 15 -16.18 -5.52 -4.33
CA GLY A 15 -15.44 -4.94 -5.44
C GLY A 15 -15.06 -3.47 -5.28
N ARG A 16 -15.22 -2.88 -4.10
CA ARG A 16 -14.87 -1.48 -3.79
C ARG A 16 -14.02 -1.39 -2.53
N LEU A 17 -13.29 -0.29 -2.39
CA LEU A 17 -12.60 0.02 -1.13
C LEU A 17 -13.63 0.47 -0.09
N ASP A 18 -13.56 -0.11 1.11
CA ASP A 18 -14.46 0.15 2.22
C ASP A 18 -13.65 0.62 3.44
N PHE A 19 -13.58 1.95 3.57
CA PHE A 19 -12.83 2.60 4.64
C PHE A 19 -13.50 2.42 6.02
N GLU A 20 -14.84 2.38 6.07
CA GLU A 20 -15.58 2.24 7.33
C GLU A 20 -15.25 0.90 7.99
N ARG A 21 -15.20 -0.20 7.21
CA ARG A 21 -14.79 -1.53 7.70
C ARG A 21 -13.37 -1.59 8.21
N LEU A 22 -12.45 -0.84 7.60
CA LEU A 22 -11.08 -0.74 8.14
C LEU A 22 -11.10 -0.06 9.52
N GLY A 23 -11.89 1.01 9.66
CA GLY A 23 -12.06 1.73 10.92
C GLY A 23 -12.59 0.86 12.06
N GLU A 24 -13.46 -0.11 11.78
CA GLU A 24 -13.97 -1.06 12.79
C GLU A 24 -12.86 -1.87 13.49
N ARG A 25 -11.69 -2.00 12.85
CA ARG A 25 -10.52 -2.70 13.41
C ARG A 25 -9.72 -1.83 14.39
N ILE A 26 -10.01 -0.54 14.52
CA ILE A 26 -9.43 0.34 15.53
C ILE A 26 -10.31 0.22 16.79
N HIS A 27 -10.15 -0.89 17.50
CA HIS A 27 -10.96 -1.23 18.66
C HIS A 27 -10.08 -1.58 19.87
N PRO A 28 -10.44 -1.17 21.11
CA PRO A 28 -9.64 -1.47 22.30
C PRO A 28 -9.47 -2.97 22.59
N ALA A 29 -10.46 -3.78 22.23
CA ALA A 29 -10.43 -5.23 22.46
C ALA A 29 -9.72 -5.97 21.31
N ASP A 30 -8.55 -6.56 21.61
CA ASP A 30 -7.73 -7.36 20.68
C ASP A 30 -8.53 -8.52 20.03
N SER A 31 -9.42 -9.16 20.77
CA SER A 31 -10.28 -10.22 20.23
C SER A 31 -11.19 -9.75 19.08
N ARG A 32 -11.71 -8.52 19.16
CA ARG A 32 -12.52 -7.91 18.10
C ARG A 32 -11.65 -7.60 16.87
N VAL A 33 -10.43 -7.09 17.08
CA VAL A 33 -9.48 -6.81 16.01
C VAL A 33 -9.10 -8.08 15.26
N ARG A 34 -8.77 -9.16 15.96
CA ARG A 34 -8.44 -10.46 15.35
C ARG A 34 -9.60 -11.06 14.57
N LEU A 35 -10.80 -11.06 15.15
CA LEU A 35 -12.01 -11.54 14.48
C LEU A 35 -12.27 -10.79 13.16
N LEU A 36 -12.21 -9.46 13.20
CA LEU A 36 -12.43 -8.64 12.00
C LEU A 36 -11.31 -8.81 10.98
N ALA A 37 -10.05 -8.99 11.41
CA ALA A 37 -8.95 -9.26 10.49
C ALA A 37 -9.12 -10.57 9.71
N GLU A 38 -9.74 -11.58 10.31
CA GLU A 38 -10.06 -12.86 9.65
C GLU A 38 -11.27 -12.73 8.70
N GLN A 39 -12.30 -11.97 9.10
CA GLN A 39 -13.54 -11.79 8.31
C GLN A 39 -13.39 -10.82 7.14
N THR A 40 -12.62 -9.75 7.33
CA THR A 40 -12.37 -8.68 6.36
C THR A 40 -10.86 -8.41 6.28
N PRO A 41 -10.10 -9.33 5.63
CA PRO A 41 -8.65 -9.17 5.51
C PRO A 41 -8.31 -7.88 4.76
N ALA A 42 -7.34 -7.15 5.30
CA ALA A 42 -6.83 -5.95 4.66
C ALA A 42 -5.71 -6.27 3.69
N SER A 43 -5.52 -5.39 2.72
CA SER A 43 -4.38 -5.36 1.79
C SER A 43 -3.51 -4.13 2.04
N LEU A 44 -2.26 -4.19 1.62
CA LEU A 44 -1.33 -3.05 1.64
C LEU A 44 -1.08 -2.60 0.20
N ILE A 45 -1.34 -1.33 -0.09
CA ILE A 45 -1.01 -0.69 -1.36
C ILE A 45 0.22 0.19 -1.13
N ALA A 46 1.40 -0.32 -1.48
CA ALA A 46 2.68 0.34 -1.25
C ALA A 46 2.98 1.41 -2.31
N PHE A 47 3.36 2.61 -1.89
CA PHE A 47 3.69 3.72 -2.78
C PHE A 47 5.11 4.27 -2.62
N ASP A 48 5.80 4.01 -1.51
CA ASP A 48 7.22 4.39 -1.32
C ASP A 48 8.03 3.35 -0.53
N VAL A 49 9.36 3.46 -0.60
CA VAL A 49 10.32 2.70 0.22
C VAL A 49 11.34 3.64 0.83
N LEU A 50 11.46 3.60 2.15
CA LEU A 50 12.30 4.53 2.92
C LEU A 50 13.62 3.89 3.36
N ALA A 51 13.69 2.57 3.36
CA ALA A 51 14.93 1.81 3.59
C ALA A 51 14.83 0.39 3.02
N VAL A 52 15.98 -0.14 2.60
CA VAL A 52 16.17 -1.55 2.27
C VAL A 52 17.45 -2.04 2.94
N ASP A 53 17.33 -3.15 3.65
CA ASP A 53 18.34 -3.70 4.55
C ASP A 53 18.89 -2.62 5.51
N ASP A 54 20.18 -2.28 5.42
CA ASP A 54 20.80 -1.25 6.26
C ASP A 54 20.94 0.11 5.55
N THR A 55 20.34 0.26 4.36
CA THR A 55 20.44 1.50 3.56
C THR A 55 19.19 2.37 3.75
N SER A 56 19.39 3.57 4.30
CA SER A 56 18.35 4.60 4.34
C SER A 56 18.23 5.29 2.98
N LEU A 57 16.99 5.53 2.55
CA LEU A 57 16.65 6.20 1.29
C LEU A 57 16.01 7.57 1.51
N LEU A 58 15.94 8.09 2.73
CA LEU A 58 15.25 9.34 3.05
C LEU A 58 15.79 10.57 2.27
N THR A 59 17.07 10.57 1.91
CA THR A 59 17.70 11.64 1.12
C THR A 59 17.70 11.35 -0.39
N THR A 60 17.19 10.20 -0.80
CA THR A 60 17.11 9.77 -2.22
C THR A 60 15.90 10.42 -2.87
N ARG A 61 15.98 10.83 -4.14
CA ARG A 61 14.83 11.39 -4.87
C ARG A 61 13.71 10.36 -4.96
N GLN A 62 12.46 10.79 -4.84
CA GLN A 62 11.31 9.88 -4.85
C GLN A 62 11.25 9.01 -6.12
N ALA A 63 11.60 9.56 -7.29
CA ALA A 63 11.64 8.81 -8.53
C ALA A 63 12.63 7.63 -8.48
N ASP A 64 13.78 7.80 -7.83
CA ASP A 64 14.76 6.73 -7.66
C ASP A 64 14.28 5.71 -6.61
N ARG A 65 13.67 6.17 -5.51
CA ARG A 65 13.05 5.28 -4.51
C ARG A 65 11.95 4.43 -5.11
N ARG A 66 11.16 4.99 -6.03
CA ARG A 66 10.09 4.28 -6.73
C ARG A 66 10.61 3.10 -7.54
N GLU A 67 11.77 3.25 -8.18
CA GLU A 67 12.42 2.16 -8.91
C GLU A 67 12.90 1.06 -7.96
N VAL A 68 13.44 1.45 -6.80
CA VAL A 68 13.82 0.50 -5.73
C VAL A 68 12.59 -0.25 -5.20
N LEU A 69 11.48 0.45 -4.95
CA LEU A 69 10.24 -0.16 -4.48
C LEU A 69 9.71 -1.21 -5.48
N ARG A 70 9.69 -0.86 -6.77
CA ARG A 70 9.23 -1.76 -7.84
C ARG A 70 10.09 -3.02 -7.92
N ALA A 71 11.40 -2.90 -7.75
CA ALA A 71 12.30 -4.05 -7.67
C ALA A 71 12.08 -4.87 -6.38
N ALA A 72 11.93 -4.20 -5.23
CA ALA A 72 11.73 -4.87 -3.94
C ALA A 72 10.41 -5.65 -3.88
N LEU A 73 9.39 -5.22 -4.63
CA LEU A 73 8.07 -5.84 -4.68
C LEU A 73 7.81 -6.63 -5.99
N SER A 74 8.84 -6.96 -6.77
CA SER A 74 8.65 -7.63 -8.07
C SER A 74 8.00 -9.01 -7.98
N GLU A 75 8.19 -9.70 -6.85
CA GLU A 75 7.59 -11.00 -6.55
C GLU A 75 6.41 -10.89 -5.56
N ALA A 76 6.02 -9.66 -5.18
CA ALA A 76 4.89 -9.45 -4.30
C ALA A 76 3.58 -9.86 -4.98
N SER A 77 2.70 -10.45 -4.19
CA SER A 77 1.34 -10.80 -4.58
C SER A 77 0.41 -10.48 -3.41
N ALA A 78 -0.89 -10.75 -3.58
CA ALA A 78 -1.87 -10.52 -2.53
C ALA A 78 -1.38 -11.06 -1.16
N PRO A 79 -1.50 -10.28 -0.08
CA PRO A 79 -2.27 -9.04 0.04
C PRO A 79 -1.45 -7.75 -0.13
N VAL A 80 -0.24 -7.82 -0.71
CA VAL A 80 0.63 -6.65 -0.92
C VAL A 80 0.67 -6.30 -2.40
N PHE A 81 0.38 -5.04 -2.71
CA PHE A 81 0.32 -4.54 -4.07
C PHE A 81 1.14 -3.26 -4.21
N LEU A 82 1.70 -3.07 -5.40
CA LEU A 82 2.33 -1.80 -5.76
C LEU A 82 1.25 -0.82 -6.23
N ALA A 83 1.20 0.37 -5.62
CA ALA A 83 0.32 1.45 -6.08
C ALA A 83 0.60 1.78 -7.55
N PRO A 84 -0.40 1.93 -8.43
CA PRO A 84 -0.16 2.41 -9.80
C PRO A 84 0.49 3.81 -9.78
N ALA A 85 1.40 4.06 -10.72
CA ALA A 85 2.01 5.38 -10.90
C ALA A 85 2.34 5.59 -12.38
N THR A 86 2.29 6.83 -12.84
CA THR A 86 2.64 7.21 -14.20
C THR A 86 3.38 8.54 -14.20
N THR A 87 4.30 8.71 -15.16
CA THR A 87 4.90 10.00 -15.50
C THR A 87 4.32 10.59 -16.79
N ASP A 88 3.40 9.87 -17.45
CA ASP A 88 2.65 10.35 -18.61
C ASP A 88 1.50 11.26 -18.14
N ILE A 89 1.53 12.51 -18.59
CA ILE A 89 0.57 13.53 -18.20
C ILE A 89 -0.85 13.23 -18.70
N GLU A 90 -1.00 12.60 -19.86
CA GLU A 90 -2.33 12.27 -20.39
C GLU A 90 -2.97 11.12 -19.60
N VAL A 91 -2.17 10.11 -19.26
CA VAL A 91 -2.62 9.02 -18.37
C VAL A 91 -2.96 9.56 -16.98
N ALA A 92 -2.16 10.48 -16.45
CA ALA A 92 -2.41 11.09 -15.14
C ALA A 92 -3.75 11.86 -15.12
N ARG A 93 -4.07 12.62 -16.17
CA ARG A 93 -5.35 13.33 -16.30
C ARG A 93 -6.51 12.35 -16.38
N GLU A 94 -6.40 11.30 -17.20
CA GLU A 94 -7.44 10.28 -17.30
C GLU A 94 -7.74 9.64 -15.94
N TRP A 95 -6.71 9.31 -15.16
CA TRP A 95 -6.88 8.73 -13.83
C TRP A 95 -7.58 9.69 -12.88
N PHE A 96 -7.16 10.96 -12.87
CA PHE A 96 -7.73 11.99 -12.00
C PHE A 96 -9.21 12.27 -12.27
N ASP A 97 -9.66 12.19 -13.52
CA ASP A 97 -11.06 12.45 -13.88
C ASP A 97 -11.98 11.22 -13.65
N ARG A 98 -11.41 10.01 -13.70
CA ARG A 98 -12.20 8.76 -13.65
C ARG A 98 -12.36 8.19 -12.25
N TYR A 99 -11.36 8.36 -11.38
CA TYR A 99 -11.27 7.73 -10.06
C TYR A 99 -11.19 8.77 -8.95
#